data_AF-A0A7V9BP48-F1
#
_entry.id   AF-A0A7V9BP48-F1
#
_cell.length_a   1.000
_cell.length_b   1.000
_cell.length_c   1.000
_cell.angle_alpha   90.00
_cell.angle_beta   90.00
_cell.angle_gamma   90.00
#
_symmetry.space_group_name_H-M   'P 1'
#
loop_
_entity.id
_entity.type
_entity.pdbx_description
1 polymer ?
#
loop_
_entity_poly.entity_id
_entity_poly.type
_entity_poly.pdbx_seq_one_letter_code
_entity_poly.pdbx_strand_id
1 'polypeptide(L)' 'RVVSRRGVAHAVVRCVASLRPDTVFLPFHFGGDQAANLVTNPELDPISKMPEFKACAVRVEPI' A
#
# COMPACT_ATOMS: atom_id res chain seq x y z
N ARG A 1 -9.58 -5.45 2.90
CA ARG A 1 -8.20 -5.93 2.69
C ARG A 1 -7.58 -5.15 1.53
N VAL A 2 -6.29 -4.82 1.63
CA VAL A 2 -5.47 -4.27 0.55
C VAL A 2 -4.55 -5.41 0.09
N VAL A 3 -4.76 -5.90 -1.13
CA VAL A 3 -4.13 -7.13 -1.63
C VAL A 3 -3.20 -6.81 -2.78
N SER A 4 -2.00 -7.40 -2.79
CA SER A 4 -1.08 -7.34 -3.91
C SER A 4 -0.47 -8.72 -4.19
N ARG A 5 0.31 -8.86 -5.27
CA ARG A 5 1.10 -10.07 -5.53
C ARG A 5 2.12 -10.39 -4.42
N ARG A 6 2.45 -9.42 -3.56
CA ARG A 6 3.48 -9.55 -2.50
C ARG A 6 2.90 -9.88 -1.14
N GLY A 7 1.62 -9.64 -0.91
CA GLY A 7 1.01 -9.83 0.40
C GLY A 7 -0.31 -9.09 0.57
N VAL A 8 -0.77 -9.03 1.81
CA VAL A 8 -2.04 -8.44 2.21
C VAL A 8 -1.82 -7.56 3.43
N ALA A 9 -2.45 -6.38 3.42
CA ALA A 9 -2.59 -5.54 4.60
C ALA A 9 -4.08 -5.36 4.96
N HIS A 10 -4.38 -5.31 6.25
CA HIS A 10 -5.70 -5.03 6.79
C HIS A 10 -5.81 -3.55 7.17
N ALA A 11 -6.90 -2.91 6.72
CA ALA A 11 -7.10 -1.47 6.93
C ALA A 11 -8.59 -1.13 6.95
N VAL A 12 -8.92 -0.08 7.69
CA VAL A 12 -10.23 0.59 7.64
C VAL A 12 -10.22 1.57 6.47
N VAL A 13 -11.28 1.54 5.66
CA VAL A 13 -11.41 2.41 4.49
C VAL A 13 -12.14 3.70 4.86
N ARG A 14 -11.60 4.83 4.44
CA ARG A 14 -12.29 6.12 4.41
C ARG A 14 -12.33 6.64 2.98
N CYS A 15 -13.52 6.76 2.42
CA CYS A 15 -13.72 7.35 1.10
C CYS A 15 -13.63 8.88 1.17
N VAL A 16 -12.84 9.50 0.30
CA VAL A 16 -12.69 10.95 0.21
C VAL A 16 -13.00 11.35 -1.24
N ALA A 17 -14.04 12.16 -1.44
CA ALA A 17 -14.54 12.47 -2.78
C ALA A 17 -13.54 13.23 -3.67
N SER A 18 -12.57 13.94 -3.07
CA SER A 18 -11.53 14.67 -3.80
C SER A 18 -10.31 13.81 -4.16
N LEU A 19 -10.21 12.57 -3.68
CA LEU A 19 -9.13 11.66 -4.07
C LEU A 19 -9.34 11.14 -5.49
N ARG A 20 -8.23 10.88 -6.18
CA ARG A 20 -8.28 10.24 -7.49
C ARG A 20 -8.88 8.84 -7.37
N PRO A 21 -9.78 8.42 -8.29
CA PRO A 21 -10.41 7.09 -8.22
C PRO A 21 -9.44 5.91 -8.34
N ASP A 22 -8.27 6.13 -8.94
CA ASP A 22 -7.24 5.12 -9.23
C ASP A 22 -6.19 4.97 -8.13
N THR A 23 -6.30 5.74 -7.05
CA THR A 23 -5.23 5.90 -6.05
C THR A 23 -5.76 5.59 -4.66
N VAL A 24 -4.98 4.80 -3.91
CA VAL A 24 -5.19 4.59 -2.48
C VAL A 24 -4.06 5.25 -1.68
N PHE A 25 -4.41 5.82 -0.54
CA PHE A 25 -3.45 6.29 0.45
C PHE A 25 -3.49 5.36 1.66
N LEU A 26 -2.36 4.73 1.98
CA LEU A 26 -2.21 3.83 3.13
C LEU A 26 -1.05 4.33 4.01
N PRO A 27 -1.31 4.76 5.26
CA PRO A 27 -0.26 5.25 6.13
C PRO A 27 0.56 4.09 6.74
N PHE A 28 1.80 4.37 7.14
CA PHE A 28 2.77 3.37 7.59
C PHE A 28 3.01 3.34 9.12
N HIS A 29 2.16 3.98 9.91
CA HIS A 29 2.33 4.03 11.37
C HIS A 29 1.79 2.79 12.12
N PHE A 30 1.00 1.95 11.46
CA PHE A 30 0.46 0.72 12.05
C PHE A 30 1.36 -0.49 11.72
N GLY A 31 1.53 -1.38 12.70
CA GLY A 31 2.34 -2.60 12.58
C GLY A 31 1.52 -3.87 12.32
N GLY A 32 2.17 -5.03 12.38
CA GLY A 32 1.49 -6.33 12.26
C GLY A 32 0.83 -6.54 10.90
N ASP A 33 -0.38 -7.11 10.90
CA ASP A 33 -1.19 -7.35 9.69
C ASP A 33 -1.73 -6.07 9.05
N GLN A 34 -1.54 -4.91 9.69
CA GLN A 34 -1.93 -3.59 9.19
C GLN A 34 -0.77 -2.84 8.52
N ALA A 35 0.44 -3.40 8.52
CA ALA A 35 1.62 -2.72 8.00
C ALA A 35 1.55 -2.53 6.47
N ALA A 36 1.68 -1.28 6.01
CA ALA A 36 1.68 -0.95 4.58
C ALA A 36 2.80 -1.67 3.80
N ASN A 37 3.94 -1.91 4.45
CA ASN A 37 5.09 -2.58 3.83
C ASN A 37 4.84 -4.05 3.48
N LEU A 38 3.74 -4.67 3.96
CA LEU A 38 3.33 -6.01 3.53
C LEU A 38 2.92 -6.06 2.05
N VAL A 39 2.55 -4.91 1.45
CA VAL A 39 2.15 -4.84 0.04
C VAL A 39 3.14 -4.06 -0.83
N THR A 40 4.04 -3.28 -0.24
CA THR A 40 5.07 -2.45 -0.93
C THR A 40 6.03 -3.29 -1.79
N ASN A 41 6.52 -2.72 -2.89
CA ASN A 41 7.50 -3.39 -3.76
C ASN A 41 8.89 -3.44 -3.07
N PRO A 42 9.55 -4.62 -2.95
CA PRO A 42 10.86 -4.74 -2.31
C PRO A 42 12.02 -4.35 -3.26
N GLU A 43 11.77 -3.41 -4.17
CA GLU A 43 12.76 -2.94 -5.14
C GLU A 43 13.42 -1.66 -4.64
N LEU A 44 14.70 -1.52 -5.00
CA LEU A 44 15.50 -0.34 -4.69
C LEU A 44 15.92 0.34 -6.00
N ASP A 45 15.91 1.66 -5.99
CA ASP A 45 16.51 2.44 -7.07
C ASP A 45 17.98 2.02 -7.29
N PRO A 46 18.43 1.73 -8.52
CA PRO A 46 19.73 1.13 -8.77
C PRO A 46 20.90 2.04 -8.34
N ILE A 47 20.71 3.35 -8.32
CA ILE A 47 21.75 4.35 -8.01
C ILE A 47 21.75 4.70 -6.53
N SER A 48 20.63 5.23 -6.04
CA SER A 48 20.48 5.78 -4.69
C SER A 48 20.16 4.74 -3.63
N LYS A 49 19.70 3.55 -4.04
CA LYS A 49 19.15 2.51 -3.16
C LYS A 49 17.88 2.95 -2.41
N MET A 50 17.22 4.02 -2.86
CA MET A 50 15.93 4.44 -2.29
C MET A 50 14.86 3.38 -2.55
N PRO A 51 14.07 2.95 -1.56
CA PRO A 51 13.00 1.98 -1.78
C PRO A 51 11.77 2.57 -2.49
N GLU A 52 11.07 1.73 -3.24
CA GLU A 52 9.85 2.10 -3.96
C GLU A 52 8.62 2.12 -3.04
N PHE A 53 8.45 3.21 -2.27
CA PHE A 53 7.33 3.33 -1.33
C PHE A 53 6.05 3.94 -1.93
N LYS A 54 6.17 4.72 -3.01
CA LYS A 54 5.07 5.57 -3.51
C LYS A 54 4.27 4.97 -4.66
N ALA A 55 4.70 3.84 -5.21
CA ALA A 55 4.03 3.15 -6.29
C ALA A 55 3.88 1.66 -5.95
N CYS A 56 2.65 1.17 -5.97
CA CYS A 56 2.33 -0.22 -5.65
C CYS A 56 0.95 -0.57 -6.21
N ALA A 57 0.90 -1.51 -7.17
CA ALA A 57 -0.35 -2.05 -7.66
C ALA A 57 -1.03 -2.92 -6.58
N VAL A 58 -2.26 -2.58 -6.23
CA VAL A 58 -3.08 -3.27 -5.23
C VAL A 58 -4.53 -3.41 -5.69
N ARG A 59 -5.24 -4.37 -5.11
CA ARG A 59 -6.70 -4.55 -5.19
C ARG A 59 -7.29 -4.34 -3.80
N VAL A 60 -8.34 -3.53 -3.70
CA VAL A 60 -9.11 -3.36 -2.46
C VAL A 60 -10.30 -4.31 -2.51
N GLU A 61 -10.50 -5.09 -1.45
CA GLU A 61 -11.66 -5.98 -1.29
C GLU A 61 -12.25 -5.88 0.12
N PRO A 62 -13.57 -6.11 0.32
CA PRO A 62 -14.18 -6.22 1.65
C PRO A 62 -13.56 -7.34 2.50
N ILE A 63 -13.76 -7.29 3.82
CA ILE A 63 -13.42 -8.37 4.78
C ILE A 63 -14.72 -8.95 5.32
#